data_AF-A0A364Y2D2-F1
#
_entry.id   AF-A0A364Y2D2-F1
#
_cell.length_a   1.000
_cell.length_b   1.000
_cell.length_c   1.000
_cell.angle_alpha   90.00
_cell.angle_beta   90.00
_cell.angle_gamma   90.00
#
_symmetry.space_group_name_H-M   'P 1'
#
loop_
_entity.id
_entity.type
_entity.pdbx_description
1 polymer ?
#
loop_
_entity_poly.entity_id
_entity_poly.type
_entity_poly.pdbx_seq_one_letter_code
_entity_poly.pdbx_strand_id
1 'polypeptide(L)'
;MKQTSGSLSTIGSLVQINHKRLAHYKRSADKAKEIELKLLFMRYAVQSQGFVNVLSRWMMEYGGKVAQQEEGGLASAWSRIRETLNSDSRNHLLSRAEMMESEVLRIYKTILSLTILPSPVLRDIQSQYDELENTARVLKSRQQEKIVRGLQAAA
;
A
#
# COMPACT_ATOMS: atom_id res chain seq x y z
N MET A 1 10.48 2.25 -29.66
CA MET A 1 9.22 2.34 -28.90
C MET A 1 9.00 1.20 -27.88
N LYS A 2 10.04 0.47 -27.40
CA LYS A 2 9.86 -0.65 -26.44
C LYS A 2 9.82 -0.26 -24.95
N GLN A 3 10.39 0.90 -24.57
CA GLN A 3 10.55 1.32 -23.16
C GLN A 3 9.26 1.86 -22.51
N THR A 4 8.39 2.51 -23.31
CA THR A 4 7.17 3.16 -22.83
C THR A 4 6.15 2.16 -22.26
N SER A 5 5.98 0.99 -22.90
CA SER A 5 5.04 -0.04 -22.45
C SER A 5 5.44 -0.67 -21.11
N GLY A 6 6.75 -0.86 -20.87
CA GLY A 6 7.27 -1.36 -19.60
C GLY A 6 7.07 -0.37 -18.45
N SER A 7 7.40 0.91 -18.69
CA SER A 7 7.22 1.98 -17.71
C SER A 7 5.76 2.16 -17.31
N LEU A 8 4.84 2.17 -18.28
CA LEU A 8 3.39 2.30 -18.04
C LEU A 8 2.84 1.11 -17.23
N SER A 9 3.25 -0.12 -17.55
CA SER A 9 2.85 -1.31 -16.80
C SER A 9 3.32 -1.26 -15.33
N THR A 10 4.55 -0.81 -15.11
CA THR A 10 5.14 -0.68 -13.77
C THR A 10 4.43 0.38 -12.94
N ILE A 11 4.19 1.58 -13.49
CA ILE A 11 3.48 2.65 -12.78
C ILE A 11 2.02 2.23 -12.54
N GLY A 12 1.36 1.62 -13.52
CA GLY A 12 0.00 1.10 -13.39
C GLY A 12 -0.13 0.05 -12.29
N SER A 13 0.89 -0.79 -12.12
CA SER A 13 0.94 -1.75 -11.02
C SER A 13 0.97 -1.07 -9.64
N LEU A 14 1.76 -0.01 -9.48
CA LEU A 14 1.79 0.78 -8.24
C LEU A 14 0.44 1.46 -7.98
N VAL A 15 -0.22 1.98 -9.00
CA VAL A 15 -1.57 2.58 -8.87
C VAL A 15 -2.56 1.56 -8.34
N GLN A 16 -2.59 0.36 -8.93
CA GLN A 16 -3.49 -0.70 -8.50
C GLN A 16 -3.25 -1.12 -7.04
N ILE A 17 -1.98 -1.23 -6.62
CA ILE A 17 -1.63 -1.59 -5.25
C ILE A 17 -2.09 -0.51 -4.27
N ASN A 18 -1.92 0.77 -4.61
CA ASN A 18 -2.38 1.85 -3.75
C ASN A 18 -3.90 1.97 -3.69
N HIS A 19 -4.64 1.66 -4.75
CA HIS A 19 -6.09 1.54 -4.67
C HIS A 19 -6.54 0.44 -3.71
N LYS A 20 -5.82 -0.70 -3.67
CA LYS A 20 -6.11 -1.80 -2.73
C LYS A 20 -5.77 -1.41 -1.30
N ARG A 21 -4.61 -0.76 -1.11
CA ARG A 21 -4.19 -0.18 0.17
C ARG A 21 -5.22 0.83 0.69
N LEU A 22 -5.71 1.71 -0.17
CA LEU A 22 -6.79 2.66 0.12
C LEU A 22 -8.08 1.93 0.58
N ALA A 23 -8.54 0.95 -0.19
CA ALA A 23 -9.76 0.19 0.13
C ALA A 23 -9.62 -0.59 1.44
N HIS A 24 -8.44 -1.17 1.70
CA HIS A 24 -8.12 -1.82 2.96
C HIS A 24 -8.25 -0.87 4.13
N TYR A 25 -7.58 0.28 4.07
CA TYR A 25 -7.59 1.22 5.19
C TYR A 25 -8.95 1.85 5.45
N LYS A 26 -9.74 2.12 4.40
CA LYS A 26 -11.15 2.51 4.57
C LYS A 26 -11.92 1.43 5.35
N ARG A 27 -11.85 0.17 4.90
CA ARG A 27 -12.54 -0.95 5.56
C ARG A 27 -12.03 -1.18 7.00
N SER A 28 -10.73 -1.04 7.24
CA SER A 28 -10.12 -1.20 8.56
C SER A 28 -10.54 -0.06 9.51
N ALA A 29 -10.66 1.17 9.00
CA ALA A 29 -11.18 2.30 9.75
C ALA A 29 -12.65 2.09 10.16
N ASP A 30 -13.48 1.55 9.26
CA ASP A 30 -14.88 1.25 9.55
C ASP A 30 -15.05 0.16 10.62
N LYS A 31 -14.11 -0.80 10.66
CA LYS A 31 -14.11 -1.90 11.64
C LYS A 31 -13.42 -1.54 12.96
N ALA A 32 -12.65 -0.45 13.02
CA ALA A 32 -11.91 -0.06 14.21
C ALA A 32 -12.86 0.45 15.30
N LYS A 33 -12.76 -0.12 16.50
CA LYS A 33 -13.54 0.31 17.67
C LYS A 33 -12.93 1.52 18.37
N GLU A 34 -11.60 1.58 18.39
CA GLU A 34 -10.84 2.66 19.03
C GLU A 34 -10.74 3.86 18.08
N ILE A 35 -11.08 5.05 18.58
CA ILE A 35 -11.06 6.29 17.77
C ILE A 35 -9.67 6.58 17.21
N GLU A 36 -8.62 6.37 18.00
CA GLU A 36 -7.23 6.56 17.57
C GLU A 36 -6.88 5.64 16.40
N LEU A 37 -7.29 4.37 16.47
CA LEU A 37 -7.01 3.39 15.43
C LEU A 37 -7.79 3.69 14.15
N LYS A 38 -9.04 4.16 14.29
CA LYS A 38 -9.84 4.65 13.17
C LYS A 38 -9.16 5.82 12.47
N LEU A 39 -8.73 6.83 13.22
CA LEU A 39 -8.02 8.00 12.68
C LEU A 39 -6.69 7.61 12.02
N LEU A 40 -5.95 6.66 12.61
CA LEU A 40 -4.72 6.15 12.03
C LEU A 40 -4.96 5.51 10.66
N PHE A 41 -5.95 4.63 10.55
CA PHE A 41 -6.30 4.00 9.27
C PHE A 41 -6.83 5.02 8.24
N MET A 42 -7.64 5.99 8.66
CA MET A 42 -8.08 7.08 7.77
C MET A 42 -6.90 7.88 7.22
N ARG A 43 -5.87 8.17 8.03
CA ARG A 43 -4.64 8.83 7.56
C ARG A 43 -3.94 8.02 6.46
N TYR A 44 -3.81 6.71 6.63
CA TYR A 44 -3.18 5.85 5.62
C TYR A 44 -4.03 5.64 4.37
N ALA A 45 -5.35 5.73 4.48
CA ALA A 45 -6.24 5.83 3.32
C ALA A 45 -5.94 7.12 2.52
N VAL A 46 -5.88 8.28 3.18
CA VAL A 46 -5.56 9.56 2.52
C VAL A 46 -4.18 9.52 1.86
N GLN A 47 -3.18 8.97 2.54
CA GLN A 47 -1.84 8.78 1.98
C GLN A 47 -1.86 7.92 0.71
N SER A 48 -2.57 6.79 0.74
CA SER A 48 -2.73 5.91 -0.44
C SER A 48 -3.35 6.64 -1.63
N GLN A 49 -4.37 7.47 -1.38
CA GLN A 49 -4.98 8.30 -2.42
C GLN A 49 -3.98 9.34 -2.97
N GLY A 50 -3.16 9.94 -2.12
CA GLY A 50 -2.07 10.83 -2.54
C GLY A 50 -1.10 10.12 -3.51
N PHE A 51 -0.70 8.90 -3.19
CA PHE A 51 0.19 8.10 -4.04
C PHE A 51 -0.45 7.77 -5.39
N VAL A 52 -1.72 7.35 -5.40
CA VAL A 52 -2.50 7.14 -6.63
C VAL A 52 -2.47 8.39 -7.50
N ASN A 53 -2.71 9.57 -6.92
CA ASN A 53 -2.76 10.81 -7.67
C ASN A 53 -1.41 11.15 -8.32
N VAL A 54 -0.30 10.99 -7.58
CA VAL A 54 1.06 11.21 -8.10
C VAL A 54 1.35 10.23 -9.25
N LEU A 55 1.13 8.94 -9.04
CA LEU A 55 1.41 7.91 -10.05
C LEU A 55 0.53 8.05 -11.29
N SER A 56 -0.73 8.46 -11.12
CA SER A 56 -1.65 8.68 -12.24
C SER A 56 -1.23 9.86 -13.11
N ARG A 57 -0.64 10.92 -12.53
CA ARG A 57 -0.03 12.01 -13.31
C ARG A 57 1.09 11.48 -14.19
N TRP A 58 1.99 10.68 -13.63
CA TRP A 58 3.05 10.05 -14.43
C TRP A 58 2.48 9.18 -15.55
N MET A 59 1.46 8.35 -15.30
CA MET A 59 0.83 7.57 -16.37
C MET A 59 0.31 8.45 -17.52
N MET A 60 -0.33 9.58 -17.22
CA MET A 60 -0.82 10.51 -18.24
C MET A 60 0.34 11.16 -19.02
N GLU A 61 1.41 11.56 -18.34
CA GLU A 61 2.61 12.14 -18.97
C GLU A 61 3.32 11.17 -19.93
N TYR A 62 3.31 9.87 -19.63
CA TYR A 62 3.86 8.83 -20.53
C TYR A 62 2.86 8.36 -21.61
N GLY A 63 1.72 9.05 -21.78
CA GLY A 63 0.71 8.71 -22.80
C GLY A 63 -0.12 7.46 -22.46
N GLY A 64 -0.09 7.01 -21.22
CA GLY A 64 -0.93 5.92 -20.72
C GLY A 64 -2.34 6.39 -20.38
N LYS A 65 -3.31 5.48 -20.52
CA LYS A 65 -4.66 5.70 -19.96
C LYS A 65 -4.58 5.51 -18.45
N VAL A 66 -5.23 6.39 -17.68
CA VAL A 66 -5.41 6.16 -16.24
C VAL A 66 -6.18 4.87 -16.09
N ALA A 67 -5.57 3.87 -15.45
CA ALA A 67 -6.27 2.64 -15.13
C ALA A 67 -7.49 2.99 -14.28
N GLN A 68 -8.68 2.91 -14.88
CA GLN A 68 -9.90 2.65 -14.11
C GLN A 68 -9.72 1.29 -13.41
N GLN A 69 -10.48 1.01 -12.35
CA GLN A 69 -10.18 -0.01 -11.33
C GLN A 69 -9.88 -1.47 -11.81
N GLU A 70 -9.90 -1.80 -13.10
CA GLU A 70 -9.60 -3.11 -13.69
C GLU A 70 -8.88 -2.85 -15.04
N GLU A 71 -7.83 -3.55 -15.51
CA GLU A 71 -7.42 -4.95 -15.40
C GLU A 71 -5.92 -5.05 -15.81
N GLY A 72 -5.19 -6.04 -15.29
CA GLY A 72 -4.00 -6.60 -15.95
C GLY A 72 -2.62 -5.99 -15.61
N GLY A 73 -1.98 -6.50 -14.56
CA GLY A 73 -0.54 -6.33 -14.29
C GLY A 73 -0.18 -6.74 -12.85
N LEU A 74 0.67 -7.77 -12.69
CA LEU A 74 1.10 -8.43 -11.43
C LEU A 74 0.09 -9.38 -10.74
N ALA A 75 -0.42 -10.40 -11.47
CA ALA A 75 -1.37 -11.38 -10.94
C ALA A 75 -0.92 -12.11 -9.64
N SER A 76 0.39 -12.35 -9.45
CA SER A 76 0.92 -13.08 -8.28
C SER A 76 1.02 -12.24 -7.01
N ALA A 77 1.61 -11.03 -7.09
CA ALA A 77 1.62 -10.06 -5.98
C ALA A 77 0.18 -9.64 -5.62
N TRP A 78 -0.70 -9.57 -6.62
CA TRP A 78 -2.13 -9.34 -6.44
C TRP A 78 -2.85 -10.47 -5.70
N SER A 79 -2.54 -11.74 -5.97
CA SER A 79 -3.15 -12.87 -5.23
C SER A 79 -2.81 -12.82 -3.74
N ARG A 80 -1.53 -12.60 -3.41
CA ARG A 80 -1.06 -12.56 -2.01
C ARG A 80 -1.68 -11.42 -1.22
N ILE A 81 -1.86 -10.25 -1.83
CA ILE A 81 -2.58 -9.13 -1.19
C ILE A 81 -4.06 -9.49 -0.97
N ARG A 82 -4.74 -10.10 -1.97
CA ARG A 82 -6.14 -10.55 -1.81
C ARG A 82 -6.31 -11.61 -0.72
N GLU A 83 -5.44 -12.60 -0.69
CA GLU A 83 -5.44 -13.65 0.34
C GLU A 83 -5.25 -13.04 1.74
N THR A 84 -4.31 -12.12 1.89
CA THR A 84 -4.07 -11.38 3.14
C THR A 84 -5.30 -10.54 3.55
N LEU A 85 -6.03 -10.00 2.56
CA LEU A 85 -7.23 -9.19 2.74
C LEU A 85 -8.52 -9.98 3.04
N ASN A 86 -8.59 -11.26 2.68
CA ASN A 86 -9.79 -12.09 2.83
C ASN A 86 -9.77 -13.03 4.05
N SER A 87 -8.67 -13.16 4.80
CA SER A 87 -8.64 -13.99 6.02
C SER A 87 -9.50 -13.43 7.18
N ASP A 88 -10.66 -14.02 7.44
CA ASP A 88 -11.80 -13.37 8.12
C ASP A 88 -11.78 -13.27 9.67
N SER A 89 -10.69 -12.81 10.30
CA SER A 89 -10.66 -12.60 11.75
C SER A 89 -10.76 -11.11 12.16
N ARG A 90 -11.88 -10.74 12.82
CA ARG A 90 -12.20 -9.38 13.29
C ARG A 90 -11.19 -8.81 14.31
N ASN A 91 -10.37 -9.65 14.95
CA ASN A 91 -9.45 -9.23 16.03
C ASN A 91 -8.03 -8.85 15.59
N HIS A 92 -7.70 -8.93 14.28
CA HIS A 92 -6.33 -8.82 13.80
C HIS A 92 -6.08 -7.61 12.87
N LEU A 93 -6.82 -6.51 13.02
CA LEU A 93 -6.71 -5.35 12.11
C LEU A 93 -5.28 -4.81 11.96
N LEU A 94 -4.55 -4.61 13.07
CA LEU A 94 -3.17 -4.10 13.04
C LEU A 94 -2.19 -5.10 12.42
N SER A 95 -2.23 -6.37 12.84
CA SER A 95 -1.40 -7.43 12.27
C SER A 95 -1.61 -7.61 10.76
N ARG A 96 -2.85 -7.47 10.28
CA ARG A 96 -3.16 -7.53 8.84
C ARG A 96 -2.67 -6.31 8.08
N ALA A 97 -2.78 -5.12 8.67
CA ALA A 97 -2.21 -3.91 8.09
C ALA A 97 -0.68 -4.02 7.99
N GLU A 98 0.00 -4.55 9.01
CA GLU A 98 1.45 -4.78 9.00
C GLU A 98 1.87 -5.77 7.90
N MET A 99 1.15 -6.89 7.75
CA MET A 99 1.39 -7.86 6.67
C MET A 99 1.19 -7.24 5.28
N MET A 100 0.13 -6.45 5.11
CA MET A 100 -0.11 -5.72 3.87
C MET A 100 1.04 -4.76 3.55
N GLU A 101 1.42 -3.90 4.51
CA GLU A 101 2.49 -2.92 4.27
C GLU A 101 3.81 -3.58 3.91
N SER A 102 4.12 -4.72 4.55
CA SER A 102 5.31 -5.50 4.22
C SER A 102 5.30 -5.98 2.76
N GLU A 103 4.15 -6.44 2.26
CA GLU A 103 4.01 -6.87 0.86
C GLU A 103 4.02 -5.68 -0.12
N VAL A 104 3.40 -4.56 0.25
CA VAL A 104 3.46 -3.32 -0.56
C VAL A 104 4.90 -2.83 -0.69
N LEU A 105 5.64 -2.75 0.42
CA LEU A 105 7.06 -2.38 0.44
C LEU A 105 7.90 -3.30 -0.43
N ARG A 106 7.66 -4.61 -0.37
CA ARG A 106 8.35 -5.58 -1.22
C ARG A 106 8.16 -5.27 -2.71
N ILE A 107 6.95 -4.91 -3.12
CA ILE A 107 6.65 -4.60 -4.53
C ILE A 107 7.31 -3.29 -4.95
N TYR A 108 7.23 -2.24 -4.13
CA TYR A 108 7.93 -0.97 -4.39
C TYR A 108 9.43 -1.19 -4.54
N LYS A 109 10.04 -1.96 -3.62
CA LYS A 109 11.47 -2.29 -3.67
C LYS A 109 11.84 -3.03 -4.94
N THR A 110 11.03 -4.01 -5.36
CA THR A 110 11.22 -4.69 -6.65
C THR A 110 11.19 -3.68 -7.80
N ILE A 111 10.24 -2.76 -7.82
CA ILE A 111 10.10 -1.78 -8.90
C ILE A 111 11.28 -0.80 -8.95
N LEU A 112 11.72 -0.30 -7.79
CA LEU A 112 12.90 0.58 -7.69
C LEU A 112 14.17 -0.10 -8.21
N SER A 113 14.29 -1.43 -8.08
CA SER A 113 15.44 -2.19 -8.61
C SER A 113 15.43 -2.43 -10.11
N LEU A 114 14.32 -2.23 -10.82
CA LEU A 114 14.23 -2.55 -12.26
C LEU A 114 14.96 -1.54 -13.15
N THR A 115 15.30 -0.35 -12.66
CA THR A 115 16.01 0.72 -13.42
C THR A 115 15.39 1.10 -14.77
N ILE A 116 14.09 0.84 -14.96
CA ILE A 116 13.36 1.09 -16.21
C ILE A 116 12.65 2.46 -16.26
N LEU A 117 12.55 3.14 -15.11
CA LEU A 117 11.81 4.40 -14.99
C LEU A 117 12.77 5.60 -15.02
N PRO A 118 12.37 6.74 -15.63
CA PRO A 118 13.17 7.96 -15.59
C PRO A 118 13.35 8.51 -14.17
N SER A 119 14.46 9.21 -13.93
CA SER A 119 14.84 9.70 -12.59
C SER A 119 13.77 10.53 -11.87
N PRO A 120 12.98 11.41 -12.52
CA PRO A 120 11.89 12.11 -11.85
C PRO A 120 10.83 11.18 -11.25
N VAL A 121 10.44 10.14 -12.00
CA VAL A 121 9.48 9.14 -11.54
C VAL A 121 10.05 8.31 -10.40
N LEU A 122 11.33 7.91 -10.51
CA LEU A 122 12.01 7.16 -9.46
C LEU A 122 12.10 7.94 -8.15
N ARG A 123 12.31 9.26 -8.20
CA ARG A 123 12.31 10.11 -6.98
C ARG A 123 10.95 10.09 -6.28
N ASP A 124 9.86 10.22 -7.03
CA ASP A 124 8.52 10.16 -6.44
C ASP A 124 8.21 8.77 -5.87
N ILE A 125 8.57 7.70 -6.57
CA ILE A 125 8.39 6.33 -6.07
C ILE A 125 9.24 6.08 -4.82
N GLN A 126 10.47 6.61 -4.76
CA GLN A 126 11.33 6.52 -3.59
C GLN A 126 10.71 7.26 -2.40
N SER A 127 10.21 8.49 -2.60
CA SER A 127 9.51 9.23 -1.55
C SER A 127 8.31 8.44 -0.99
N GLN A 128 7.52 7.81 -1.88
CA GLN A 128 6.40 6.96 -1.45
C GLN A 128 6.89 5.73 -0.68
N TYR A 129 7.98 5.09 -1.11
CA TYR A 129 8.58 3.95 -0.42
C TYR A 129 9.01 4.33 1.01
N ASP A 130 9.69 5.47 1.18
CA ASP A 130 10.15 5.93 2.50
C ASP A 130 8.96 6.21 3.44
N GLU A 131 7.89 6.78 2.90
CA GLU A 131 6.63 6.99 3.64
C GLU A 131 5.92 5.68 4.03
N LEU A 132 5.97 4.66 3.17
CA LEU A 132 5.46 3.31 3.46
C LEU A 132 6.30 2.63 4.54
N GLU A 133 7.62 2.79 4.53
CA GLU A 133 8.50 2.25 5.58
C GLU A 133 8.16 2.85 6.95
N ASN A 134 7.91 4.17 6.99
CA ASN A 134 7.44 4.81 8.20
C ASN A 134 6.07 4.28 8.66
N THR A 135 5.15 4.05 7.71
CA THR A 135 3.84 3.48 8.01
C THR A 135 3.95 2.08 8.62
N ALA A 136 4.75 1.20 8.01
CA ALA A 136 5.01 -0.15 8.50
C ALA A 136 5.61 -0.13 9.92
N ARG A 137 6.57 0.77 10.17
CA ARG A 137 7.18 0.96 11.49
C ARG A 137 6.14 1.35 12.54
N VAL A 138 5.29 2.33 12.26
CA VAL A 138 4.23 2.78 13.18
C VAL A 138 3.24 1.66 13.48
N LEU A 139 2.81 0.89 12.47
CA LEU A 139 1.88 -0.22 12.66
C LEU A 139 2.48 -1.32 13.53
N LYS A 140 3.75 -1.66 13.31
CA LYS A 140 4.48 -2.63 14.12
C LYS A 140 4.57 -2.18 15.57
N SER A 141 4.93 -0.92 15.84
CA SER A 141 4.97 -0.36 17.19
C SER A 141 3.60 -0.44 17.88
N ARG A 142 2.53 -0.04 17.19
CA ARG A 142 1.16 -0.11 17.72
C ARG A 142 0.72 -1.54 18.01
N GLN A 143 1.08 -2.50 17.16
CA GLN A 143 0.79 -3.92 17.38
C GLN A 143 1.53 -4.44 18.62
N GLN A 144 2.78 -4.04 18.82
CA GLN A 144 3.60 -4.46 19.95
C GLN A 144 3.09 -3.88 21.28
N GLU A 145 2.71 -2.61 21.30
CA GLU A 145 2.05 -1.97 22.45
C GLU A 145 0.76 -2.71 22.85
N LYS A 146 -0.06 -3.08 21.87
CA LYS A 146 -1.30 -3.83 22.11
C LYS A 146 -1.03 -5.20 22.74
N ILE A 147 0.00 -5.91 22.28
CA ILE A 147 0.40 -7.21 22.85
C ILE A 147 0.84 -7.02 24.31
N VAL A 148 1.71 -6.06 24.59
CA VAL A 148 2.21 -5.79 25.95
C VAL A 148 1.08 -5.45 26.90
N ARG A 149 0.15 -4.57 26.52
CA ARG A 149 -1.02 -4.23 27.34
C ARG A 149 -1.91 -5.44 27.61
N GLY A 150 -2.10 -6.31 26.62
CA GLY A 150 -2.88 -7.54 26.78
C GLY A 150 -2.26 -8.51 27.79
N LEU A 151 -0.93 -8.64 27.80
CA LEU A 151 -0.22 -9.47 28.79
C LEU A 151 -0.32 -8.89 30.20
N GLN A 152 -0.21 -7.57 30.34
CA GLN A 152 -0.32 -6.89 31.64
C GLN A 152 -1.73 -6.99 32.24
N ALA A 153 -2.78 -6.97 31.41
CA ALA A 153 -4.16 -7.08 31.87
C ALA A 153 -4.56 -8.52 32.28
N ALA A 154 -3.75 -9.51 31.94
CA ALA A 154 -4.00 -10.93 32.24
C ALA A 154 -3.19 -11.45 33.45
N ALA A 155 -2.31 -10.62 34.02
CA ALA A 155 -1.53 -10.88 35.23
C ALA A 155 -2.21 -10.26 36.45
#